data_AF-A0A8G1A0M7-F1
#
_entry.id   AF-A0A8G1A0M7-F1
#
_cell.length_a   1.000
_cell.length_b   1.000
_cell.length_c   1.000
_cell.angle_alpha   90.00
_cell.angle_beta   90.00
_cell.angle_gamma   90.00
#
_symmetry.space_group_name_H-M   'P 1'
#
loop_
_entity.id
_entity.type
_entity.pdbx_description
1 polymer ?
#
loop_
_entity_poly.entity_id
_entity_poly.type
_entity_poly.pdbx_seq_one_letter_code
_entity_poly.pdbx_strand_id
1 'polypeptide(L)'
;MRRLAYGLVIALCLAAFAVPAMAAENTSEYRHGYITVQSVEIDLVNDEATVNVTYTVDDGVQLLVHFLGMSDLRTKVTEVANFQNATIEEIGMDHAVLVVEGAANGYDDGTFRFYEHEFSVSVPEITVKTPQEQRVYYNTTRLPASIGYFRT
;
A
#
# COMPACT_ATOMS: atom_id res chain seq x y z
N MET A 1 16.67 43.32 18.92
CA MET A 1 15.46 42.96 18.15
C MET A 1 15.68 41.76 17.22
N ARG A 2 16.69 41.75 16.34
CA ARG A 2 16.96 40.63 15.40
C ARG A 2 17.13 39.25 16.06
N ARG A 3 17.90 39.15 17.16
CA ARG A 3 18.13 37.88 17.90
C ARG A 3 16.88 37.30 18.57
N LEU A 4 15.95 38.16 18.99
CA LEU A 4 14.64 37.78 19.53
C LEU A 4 13.71 37.25 18.43
N ALA A 5 13.75 37.86 17.24
CA ALA A 5 13.01 37.37 16.09
C ALA A 5 13.48 35.98 15.64
N TYR A 6 14.79 35.72 15.60
CA TYR A 6 15.32 34.38 15.29
C TYR A 6 14.92 33.34 16.34
N GLY A 7 14.95 33.70 17.64
CA GLY A 7 14.49 32.81 18.72
C GLY A 7 13.00 32.48 18.62
N LEU A 8 12.16 33.46 18.28
CA LEU A 8 10.73 33.26 18.08
C LEU A 8 10.43 32.36 16.87
N VAL A 9 11.15 32.55 15.76
CA VAL A 9 10.99 31.72 14.56
C VAL A 9 11.43 30.28 14.82
N ILE A 10 12.54 30.05 15.52
CA ILE A 10 13.00 28.70 15.89
C ILE A 10 12.01 28.05 16.86
N ALA A 11 11.48 28.79 17.84
CA ALA A 11 10.47 28.28 18.76
C ALA A 11 9.14 27.93 18.07
N LEU A 12 8.71 28.74 17.09
CA LEU A 12 7.54 28.44 16.24
C LEU A 12 7.75 27.20 15.36
N CYS A 13 8.94 27.06 14.77
CA CYS A 13 9.30 25.86 14.02
C CYS A 13 9.31 24.60 14.91
N LEU A 14 9.83 24.71 16.15
CA LEU A 14 9.85 23.59 17.10
C LEU A 14 8.45 23.23 17.63
N ALA A 15 7.59 24.23 17.87
CA ALA A 15 6.21 24.02 18.28
C ALA A 15 5.34 23.37 17.19
N ALA A 16 5.65 23.61 15.91
CA ALA A 16 4.97 22.97 14.79
C ALA A 16 5.22 21.44 14.72
N PHE A 17 6.28 20.93 15.35
CA PHE A 17 6.54 19.49 15.45
C PHE A 17 5.86 18.81 16.65
N ALA A 18 5.22 19.58 17.55
CA ALA A 18 4.55 19.07 18.73
C ALA A 18 3.04 18.91 18.49
N VAL A 19 2.64 18.09 17.52
CA VAL A 19 1.23 17.69 17.35
C VAL A 19 1.00 16.38 18.11
N PRO A 20 -0.02 16.29 18.98
CA PRO A 20 -0.30 15.05 19.71
C PRO A 20 -0.83 13.98 18.75
N ALA A 21 -0.10 12.86 18.66
CA ALA A 21 -0.50 11.65 17.94
C ALA A 21 -1.66 10.95 18.68
N MET A 22 -2.87 11.50 18.59
CA MET A 22 -4.09 10.88 19.14
C MET A 22 -4.94 10.31 18.01
N ALA A 23 -4.57 9.14 17.48
CA ALA A 23 -5.42 8.34 16.58
C ALA A 23 -5.01 6.85 16.48
N ALA A 24 -4.20 6.32 17.40
CA ALA A 24 -3.44 5.09 17.15
C ALA A 24 -3.99 3.80 17.78
N GLU A 25 -5.11 3.81 18.51
CA GLU A 25 -5.42 2.67 19.39
C GLU A 25 -6.11 1.48 18.67
N ASN A 26 -6.71 1.68 17.49
CA ASN A 26 -7.41 0.61 16.75
C ASN A 26 -6.90 0.39 15.32
N THR A 27 -5.84 1.09 14.91
CA THR A 27 -5.38 1.12 13.51
C THR A 27 -4.01 0.48 13.32
N SER A 28 -3.37 0.02 14.39
CA SER A 28 -2.00 -0.53 14.33
C SER A 28 -1.89 -1.75 13.44
N GLU A 29 -2.98 -2.53 13.28
CA GLU A 29 -2.99 -3.74 12.47
C GLU A 29 -2.99 -3.48 10.95
N TYR A 30 -3.50 -2.32 10.51
CA TYR A 30 -3.57 -1.91 9.10
C TYR A 30 -2.42 -0.96 8.71
N ARG A 31 -1.53 -0.66 9.65
CA ARG A 31 -0.59 0.45 9.56
C ARG A 31 0.83 -0.04 9.35
N HIS A 32 1.51 0.53 8.36
CA HIS A 32 2.92 0.31 8.09
C HIS A 32 3.67 1.64 8.10
N GLY A 33 4.41 1.92 9.18
CA GLY A 33 5.06 3.23 9.35
C GLY A 33 4.04 4.36 9.51
N TYR A 34 3.95 5.26 8.51
CA TYR A 34 3.01 6.39 8.48
C TYR A 34 1.86 6.21 7.47
N ILE A 35 1.79 5.06 6.80
CA ILE A 35 0.66 4.72 5.93
C ILE A 35 -0.30 3.79 6.66
N THR A 36 -1.59 4.01 6.45
CA THR A 36 -2.66 3.11 6.89
C THR A 36 -3.35 2.57 5.66
N VAL A 37 -3.32 1.26 5.48
CA VAL A 37 -3.95 0.58 4.34
C VAL A 37 -5.45 0.56 4.51
N GLN A 38 -6.18 0.87 3.45
CA GLN A 38 -7.63 0.85 3.41
C GLN A 38 -8.14 -0.33 2.61
N SER A 39 -7.58 -0.55 1.41
CA SER A 39 -7.95 -1.65 0.55
C SER A 39 -6.84 -2.04 -0.41
N VAL A 40 -6.89 -3.28 -0.88
CA VAL A 40 -6.05 -3.76 -1.98
C VAL A 40 -6.95 -4.39 -3.03
N GLU A 41 -6.78 -4.00 -4.28
CA GLU A 41 -7.42 -4.66 -5.42
C GLU A 41 -6.34 -5.31 -6.29
N ILE A 42 -6.55 -6.57 -6.66
CA ILE A 42 -5.63 -7.38 -7.46
C ILE A 42 -6.39 -7.83 -8.71
N ASP A 43 -6.06 -7.26 -9.85
CA ASP A 43 -6.60 -7.64 -11.15
C ASP A 43 -5.63 -8.61 -11.83
N LEU A 44 -6.04 -9.87 -11.94
CA LEU A 44 -5.27 -10.94 -12.55
C LEU A 44 -5.64 -11.10 -14.02
N VAL A 45 -4.67 -10.96 -14.91
CA VAL A 45 -4.84 -11.20 -16.35
C VAL A 45 -3.62 -11.98 -16.86
N ASN A 46 -3.86 -13.17 -17.41
CA ASN A 46 -2.80 -14.11 -17.78
C ASN A 46 -1.85 -14.37 -16.59
N ASP A 47 -0.55 -14.18 -16.75
CA ASP A 47 0.48 -14.36 -15.71
C ASP A 47 0.80 -13.06 -14.94
N GLU A 48 0.14 -11.95 -15.25
CA GLU A 48 0.37 -10.65 -14.64
C GLU A 48 -0.73 -10.30 -13.62
N ALA A 49 -0.34 -9.52 -12.59
CA ALA A 49 -1.29 -8.85 -11.70
C ALA A 49 -1.09 -7.33 -11.70
N THR A 50 -2.17 -6.57 -11.86
CA THR A 50 -2.21 -5.16 -11.47
C THR A 50 -2.74 -5.06 -10.05
N VAL A 51 -1.97 -4.43 -9.16
CA VAL A 51 -2.28 -4.31 -7.73
C VAL A 51 -2.49 -2.84 -7.38
N ASN A 52 -3.73 -2.48 -7.09
CA ASN A 52 -4.09 -1.15 -6.61
C ASN A 52 -4.13 -1.16 -5.08
N VAL A 53 -3.26 -0.39 -4.44
CA VAL A 53 -3.22 -0.25 -2.98
C VAL A 53 -3.77 1.13 -2.62
N THR A 54 -4.88 1.17 -1.89
CA THR A 54 -5.46 2.42 -1.36
C THR A 54 -5.06 2.58 0.10
N TYR A 55 -4.61 3.77 0.47
CA TYR A 55 -4.10 4.06 1.81
C TYR A 55 -4.28 5.53 2.19
N THR A 56 -4.02 5.85 3.45
CA THR A 56 -3.85 7.24 3.91
C THR A 56 -2.47 7.45 4.48
N VAL A 57 -1.87 8.60 4.18
CA VAL A 57 -0.66 9.10 4.84
C VAL A 57 -1.05 9.96 6.04
N ASP A 58 -0.42 9.74 7.19
CA ASP A 58 -0.70 10.53 8.38
C ASP A 58 -0.53 12.03 8.16
N ASP A 59 -1.51 12.81 8.61
CA ASP A 59 -1.54 14.28 8.49
C ASP A 59 -0.25 14.94 9.00
N GLY A 60 0.33 14.41 10.09
CA GLY A 60 1.56 14.93 10.70
C GLY A 60 2.81 14.83 9.81
N VAL A 61 2.79 14.00 8.77
CA VAL A 61 3.95 13.80 7.87
C VAL A 61 3.63 14.04 6.40
N GLN A 62 2.38 14.29 6.01
CA GLN A 62 1.99 14.52 4.60
C GLN A 62 2.87 15.57 3.91
N LEU A 63 3.15 16.69 4.58
CA LEU A 63 4.00 17.74 4.05
C LEU A 63 5.44 17.24 3.79
N LEU A 64 5.99 16.45 4.72
CA LEU A 64 7.33 15.89 4.58
C LEU A 64 7.39 14.86 3.44
N VAL A 65 6.36 14.03 3.29
CA VAL A 65 6.28 13.04 2.21
C VAL A 65 6.24 13.74 0.85
N HIS A 66 5.44 14.80 0.72
CA HIS A 66 5.31 15.55 -0.53
C HIS A 66 6.63 16.17 -0.99
N PHE A 67 7.43 16.70 -0.06
CA PHE A 67 8.69 17.38 -0.42
C PHE A 67 9.91 16.45 -0.46
N LEU A 68 9.94 15.40 0.36
CA LEU A 68 11.16 14.67 0.67
C LEU A 68 10.99 13.14 0.63
N GLY A 69 9.76 12.63 0.59
CA GLY A 69 9.46 11.25 0.97
C GLY A 69 8.80 10.37 -0.07
N MET A 70 8.59 10.81 -1.33
CA MET A 70 7.95 9.96 -2.34
C MET A 70 8.71 8.65 -2.62
N SER A 71 10.04 8.65 -2.49
CA SER A 71 10.83 7.42 -2.60
C SER A 71 10.62 6.48 -1.41
N ASP A 72 10.53 7.03 -0.20
CA ASP A 72 10.26 6.24 1.02
C ASP A 72 8.81 5.71 1.00
N LEU A 73 7.86 6.51 0.53
CA LEU A 73 6.48 6.08 0.31
C LEU A 73 6.41 4.90 -0.67
N ARG A 74 7.15 4.97 -1.79
CA ARG A 74 7.29 3.84 -2.74
C ARG A 74 7.81 2.59 -2.04
N THR A 75 8.86 2.71 -1.23
CA THR A 75 9.37 1.59 -0.44
C THR A 75 8.30 1.02 0.49
N LYS A 76 7.59 1.86 1.25
CA LYS A 76 6.55 1.41 2.19
C LYS A 76 5.39 0.72 1.50
N VAL A 77 4.93 1.23 0.37
CA VAL A 77 3.86 0.62 -0.42
C VAL A 77 4.30 -0.73 -0.95
N THR A 78 5.52 -0.85 -1.49
CA THR A 78 6.07 -2.13 -1.96
C THR A 78 6.22 -3.13 -0.82
N GLU A 79 6.67 -2.69 0.36
CA GLU A 79 6.76 -3.54 1.56
C GLU A 79 5.38 -4.02 2.03
N VAL A 80 4.37 -3.15 2.02
CA VAL A 80 2.98 -3.53 2.34
C VAL A 80 2.47 -4.58 1.37
N ALA A 81 2.61 -4.32 0.07
CA ALA A 81 2.13 -5.21 -0.99
C ALA A 81 2.89 -6.54 -1.00
N ASN A 82 4.19 -6.53 -0.67
CA ASN A 82 5.06 -7.70 -0.46
C ASN A 82 5.16 -8.68 -1.64
N PHE A 83 5.12 -8.17 -2.87
CA PHE A 83 5.34 -8.97 -4.08
C PHE A 83 6.82 -8.94 -4.51
N GLN A 84 7.38 -10.09 -4.87
CA GLN A 84 8.82 -10.21 -5.20
C GLN A 84 9.23 -9.49 -6.50
N ASN A 85 8.31 -9.39 -7.47
CA ASN A 85 8.56 -8.79 -8.79
C ASN A 85 7.60 -7.62 -9.07
N ALA A 86 7.27 -6.83 -8.05
CA ALA A 86 6.42 -5.66 -8.22
C ALA A 86 7.20 -4.44 -8.72
N THR A 87 6.69 -3.82 -9.78
CA THR A 87 7.10 -2.50 -10.23
C THR A 87 5.97 -1.52 -9.92
N ILE A 88 6.28 -0.37 -9.32
CA ILE A 88 5.29 0.69 -9.13
C ILE A 88 5.16 1.48 -10.42
N GLU A 89 3.96 1.48 -11.01
CA GLU A 89 3.59 2.31 -12.17
C GLU A 89 3.15 3.71 -11.73
N GLU A 90 2.31 3.79 -10.70
CA GLU A 90 1.77 5.04 -10.19
C GLU A 90 1.87 5.10 -8.67
N ILE A 91 2.15 6.29 -8.14
CA ILE A 91 2.18 6.53 -6.69
C ILE A 91 1.69 7.94 -6.36
N GLY A 92 0.66 8.00 -5.51
CA GLY A 92 0.07 9.22 -4.99
C GLY A 92 0.19 9.29 -3.47
N MET A 93 -0.59 10.19 -2.83
CA MET A 93 -0.66 10.29 -1.36
C MET A 93 -1.74 9.40 -0.75
N ASP A 94 -2.61 8.85 -1.58
CA ASP A 94 -3.81 8.11 -1.24
C ASP A 94 -3.90 6.73 -1.92
N HIS A 95 -3.07 6.49 -2.93
CA HIS A 95 -3.04 5.22 -3.64
C HIS A 95 -1.70 4.97 -4.33
N ALA A 96 -1.52 3.72 -4.77
CA ALA A 96 -0.45 3.31 -5.67
C ALA A 96 -0.91 2.17 -6.54
N VAL A 97 -0.35 2.09 -7.74
CA VAL A 97 -0.57 1.02 -8.70
C VAL A 97 0.73 0.29 -8.93
N LEU A 98 0.74 -1.01 -8.67
CA LEU A 98 1.88 -1.90 -8.91
C LEU A 98 1.53 -2.89 -10.01
N VAL A 99 2.48 -3.18 -10.88
CA VAL A 99 2.42 -4.28 -11.84
C VAL A 99 3.34 -5.38 -11.35
N VAL A 100 2.83 -6.60 -11.29
CA VAL A 100 3.56 -7.78 -10.82
C VAL A 100 3.64 -8.78 -11.96
N GLU A 101 4.81 -8.84 -12.58
CA GLU A 101 5.10 -9.83 -13.62
C GLU A 101 5.25 -11.23 -13.00
N GLY A 102 4.65 -12.23 -13.65
CA GLY A 102 4.68 -13.61 -13.16
C GLY A 102 3.98 -13.80 -11.82
N ALA A 103 2.96 -12.98 -11.52
CA ALA A 103 2.13 -13.10 -10.33
C ALA A 103 1.39 -14.45 -10.27
N ALA A 104 1.12 -15.06 -11.42
CA ALA A 104 0.51 -16.38 -11.54
C ALA A 104 1.33 -17.31 -12.43
N ASN A 105 1.31 -18.60 -12.12
CA ASN A 105 1.89 -19.62 -12.99
C ASN A 105 0.90 -19.95 -14.11
N GLY A 106 1.31 -19.70 -15.35
CA GLY A 106 0.60 -20.16 -16.55
C GLY A 106 0.94 -21.60 -16.92
N TYR A 107 -0.05 -22.33 -17.43
CA TYR A 107 0.10 -23.67 -17.98
C TYR A 107 -0.23 -23.67 -19.49
N ASP A 108 0.28 -24.66 -20.21
CA ASP A 108 0.16 -24.75 -21.69
C ASP A 108 -1.28 -24.82 -22.21
N ASP A 109 -2.23 -25.22 -21.35
CA ASP A 109 -3.65 -25.30 -21.67
C ASP A 109 -4.40 -23.96 -21.53
N GLY A 110 -3.70 -22.88 -21.16
CA GLY A 110 -4.29 -21.56 -20.94
C GLY A 110 -4.94 -21.40 -19.57
N THR A 111 -4.64 -22.29 -18.63
CA THR A 111 -4.96 -22.09 -17.22
C THR A 111 -3.86 -21.30 -16.51
N PHE A 112 -4.25 -20.52 -15.52
CA PHE A 112 -3.36 -19.76 -14.65
C PHE A 112 -3.69 -20.05 -13.20
N ARG A 113 -2.67 -20.00 -12.34
CA ARG A 113 -2.81 -20.16 -10.90
C ARG A 113 -2.07 -19.07 -10.15
N PHE A 114 -2.84 -18.20 -9.50
CA PHE A 114 -2.34 -17.28 -8.49
C PHE A 114 -2.26 -18.02 -7.14
N TYR A 115 -1.08 -18.04 -6.52
CA TYR A 115 -0.86 -18.79 -5.27
C TYR A 115 -1.26 -17.98 -4.05
N GLU A 116 -1.07 -18.57 -2.88
CA GLU A 116 -1.19 -17.84 -1.62
C GLU A 116 -0.25 -16.63 -1.60
N HIS A 117 -0.73 -15.54 -1.02
CA HIS A 117 0.00 -14.29 -0.89
C HIS A 117 -0.17 -13.71 0.51
N GLU A 118 0.89 -13.13 1.06
CA GLU A 118 0.90 -12.55 2.40
C GLU A 118 1.38 -11.09 2.35
N PHE A 119 0.55 -10.21 2.88
CA PHE A 119 0.82 -8.79 3.06
C PHE A 119 1.55 -8.57 4.39
N SER A 120 2.33 -7.50 4.48
CA SER A 120 3.08 -7.16 5.70
C SER A 120 2.21 -6.65 6.85
N VAL A 121 0.97 -6.25 6.55
CA VAL A 121 -0.04 -5.77 7.51
C VAL A 121 -1.40 -6.40 7.19
N SER A 122 -2.33 -6.32 8.14
CA SER A 122 -3.72 -6.70 7.85
C SER A 122 -4.28 -5.73 6.83
N VAL A 123 -5.09 -6.22 5.90
CA VAL A 123 -5.78 -5.38 4.92
C VAL A 123 -7.28 -5.44 5.23
N PRO A 124 -7.94 -4.28 5.44
CA PRO A 124 -9.37 -4.26 5.76
C PRO A 124 -10.23 -4.92 4.68
N GLU A 125 -9.93 -4.64 3.41
CA GLU A 125 -10.60 -5.24 2.26
C GLU A 125 -9.60 -5.59 1.16
N ILE A 126 -9.62 -6.84 0.70
CA ILE A 126 -8.88 -7.29 -0.47
C ILE A 126 -9.86 -7.79 -1.51
N THR A 127 -9.85 -7.18 -2.69
CA THR A 127 -10.57 -7.65 -3.87
C THR A 127 -9.61 -8.33 -4.81
N VAL A 128 -9.89 -9.58 -5.19
CA VAL A 128 -9.15 -10.28 -6.26
C VAL A 128 -10.10 -10.49 -7.43
N LYS A 129 -9.75 -9.92 -8.59
CA LYS A 129 -10.50 -10.08 -9.83
C LYS A 129 -9.70 -10.97 -10.78
N THR A 130 -10.43 -11.85 -11.45
CA THR A 130 -9.98 -12.65 -12.58
C THR A 130 -10.90 -12.33 -13.75
N PRO A 131 -10.60 -12.76 -14.99
CA PRO A 131 -11.49 -12.53 -16.12
C PRO A 131 -12.89 -13.12 -15.94
N GLN A 132 -13.05 -14.14 -15.09
CA GLN A 132 -14.33 -14.85 -14.91
C GLN A 132 -15.07 -14.50 -13.62
N GLU A 133 -14.35 -14.12 -12.56
CA GLU A 133 -14.94 -13.91 -11.23
C GLU A 133 -14.16 -12.91 -10.37
N GLN A 134 -14.86 -12.41 -9.35
CA GLN A 134 -14.30 -11.56 -8.30
C GLN A 134 -14.52 -12.21 -6.93
N ARG A 135 -13.50 -12.14 -6.07
CA ARG A 135 -13.53 -12.59 -4.68
C ARG A 135 -13.15 -11.44 -3.76
N VAL A 136 -13.79 -11.36 -2.61
CA VAL A 136 -13.50 -10.33 -1.60
C VAL A 136 -13.14 -10.99 -0.28
N TYR A 137 -12.09 -10.49 0.35
CA TYR A 137 -11.58 -10.94 1.65
C TYR A 137 -11.52 -9.73 2.60
N TYR A 138 -11.71 -9.96 3.89
CA TYR A 138 -11.78 -8.90 4.88
C TYR A 138 -10.83 -9.15 6.04
N ASN A 139 -10.22 -8.08 6.55
CA ASN A 139 -9.39 -8.06 7.76
C ASN A 139 -8.39 -9.22 7.82
N THR A 140 -7.62 -9.41 6.75
CA THR A 140 -6.66 -10.51 6.64
C THR A 140 -5.30 -10.00 6.18
N THR A 141 -4.25 -10.61 6.68
CA THR A 141 -2.87 -10.44 6.19
C THR A 141 -2.58 -11.38 5.03
N ARG A 142 -3.44 -12.37 4.76
CA ARG A 142 -3.14 -13.46 3.83
C ARG A 142 -4.33 -13.80 2.93
N LEU A 143 -4.04 -14.09 1.68
CA LEU A 143 -4.91 -14.78 0.74
C LEU A 143 -4.68 -16.30 0.88
N PRO A 144 -5.61 -17.05 1.51
CA PRO A 144 -5.31 -18.39 2.04
C PRO A 144 -5.45 -19.53 1.01
N ALA A 145 -5.97 -19.26 -0.18
CA ALA A 145 -6.23 -20.27 -1.20
C ALA A 145 -5.73 -19.81 -2.55
N SER A 146 -5.20 -20.74 -3.33
CA SER A 146 -4.87 -20.45 -4.72
C SER A 146 -6.12 -20.18 -5.54
N ILE A 147 -6.01 -19.24 -6.47
CA ILE A 147 -7.08 -18.83 -7.38
C ILE A 147 -6.69 -19.31 -8.77
N GLY A 148 -7.48 -20.24 -9.31
CA GLY A 148 -7.32 -20.72 -10.68
C GLY A 148 -8.23 -19.94 -11.62
N TYR A 149 -7.72 -19.56 -12.79
CA TYR A 149 -8.49 -18.86 -13.81
C TYR A 149 -7.99 -19.21 -15.21
N PHE A 150 -8.71 -18.75 -16.24
CA PHE A 150 -8.40 -19.04 -17.62
C PHE A 150 -7.96 -17.77 -18.34
N ARG A 151 -7.14 -17.96 -19.36
CA ARG A 151 -6.88 -16.94 -20.37
C ARG A 151 -8.19 -16.39 -20.94
N THR A 152 -8.22 -15.08 -21.18
CA THR A 152 -9.31 -14.43 -21.90
C THR A 152 -9.22 -14.68 -23.40
#